data_AF-A0A2T7W670-F1
#
_entry.id   AF-A0A2T7W670-F1
#
_cell.length_a   1.000
_cell.length_b   1.000
_cell.length_c   1.000
_cell.angle_alpha   90.00
_cell.angle_beta   90.00
_cell.angle_gamma   90.00
#
_symmetry.space_group_name_H-M   'P 1'
#
loop_
_entity.id
_entity.type
_entity.pdbx_description
1 polymer ?
#
loop_
_entity_poly.entity_id
_entity_poly.type
_entity_poly.pdbx_seq_one_letter_code
_entity_poly.pdbx_strand_id
1 'polypeptide(L)'
;MDRPEIHMSVRRHEDDAGKRRAVVEDVRDAGGPALLYVATRKETDAFADELVALGLRAAPYHGAMAQKRRDEVHAAWSGGELDVVVATSAFGMGVDKADVRLVVHADVTESLDSYAQEIGRAARDGQPARAILHYRAEDFALRSFFAGGHSKRADVAGVWDALRRAEKPLRAKEIAESSGRSTRAIGRVLNQLVVCELAASGPDGVSVLQKVSAGDAVAAVRDRDEAEERIRASRIEIMRGYAETVHCRRRALLEYFGVETPERCGSCDRCDAGAAAPVDAEGETADAEDDGIRIDAVVRHGEFGTGTVMGVEADRITVFFPEHGYKVLARAAFDTGVLGLGEAA
;
A
#
# COMPACT_ATOMS: atom_id res chain seq x y z
N MET A 1 -2.75 -3.18 -17.97
CA MET A 1 -2.08 -2.19 -17.10
C MET A 1 -2.78 -0.85 -17.28
N ASP A 2 -2.97 -0.38 -18.51
CA ASP A 2 -3.98 0.64 -18.80
C ASP A 2 -5.41 0.05 -18.75
N ARG A 3 -6.34 0.86 -18.24
CA ARG A 3 -7.78 0.60 -18.08
C ARG A 3 -8.51 1.89 -18.44
N PRO A 4 -8.69 2.20 -19.73
CA PRO A 4 -9.27 3.46 -20.19
C PRO A 4 -10.74 3.63 -19.75
N GLU A 5 -11.41 2.52 -19.43
CA GLU A 5 -12.81 2.47 -18.99
C GLU A 5 -13.01 3.07 -17.59
N ILE A 6 -11.93 3.20 -16.80
CA ILE A 6 -11.98 3.69 -15.43
C ILE A 6 -11.70 5.20 -15.44
N HIS A 7 -12.69 6.03 -15.15
CA HIS A 7 -12.47 7.44 -14.91
C HIS A 7 -11.83 7.67 -13.53
N MET A 8 -10.66 8.32 -13.48
CA MET A 8 -9.90 8.50 -12.24
C MET A 8 -10.06 9.91 -11.67
N SER A 9 -10.40 10.03 -10.39
CA SER A 9 -10.55 11.32 -9.72
C SER A 9 -9.91 11.33 -8.33
N VAL A 10 -9.35 12.46 -7.93
CA VAL A 10 -8.84 12.66 -6.57
C VAL A 10 -9.48 13.90 -5.95
N ARG A 11 -10.05 13.75 -4.75
CA ARG A 11 -10.70 14.83 -4.00
C ARG A 11 -9.96 15.09 -2.68
N ARG A 12 -9.37 16.28 -2.56
CA ARG A 12 -8.78 16.77 -1.32
C ARG A 12 -9.86 17.41 -0.44
N HIS A 13 -9.80 17.15 0.86
CA HIS A 13 -10.70 17.71 1.88
C HIS A 13 -9.91 18.43 2.97
N GLU A 14 -10.53 19.44 3.57
CA GLU A 14 -9.93 20.19 4.70
C GLU A 14 -10.34 19.59 6.05
N ASP A 15 -11.55 19.01 6.14
CA ASP A 15 -12.09 18.43 7.37
C ASP A 15 -12.69 17.03 7.16
N ASP A 16 -12.72 16.25 8.24
CA ASP A 16 -13.17 14.86 8.24
C ASP A 16 -14.66 14.71 7.92
N ALA A 17 -15.48 15.63 8.43
CA ALA A 17 -16.93 15.57 8.21
C ALA A 17 -17.28 15.86 6.74
N GLY A 18 -16.58 16.81 6.11
CA GLY A 18 -16.65 17.10 4.68
C GLY A 18 -16.20 15.90 3.85
N LYS A 19 -15.05 15.30 4.19
CA LYS A 19 -14.56 14.08 3.54
C LYS A 19 -15.60 12.97 3.60
N ARG A 20 -16.12 12.68 4.79
CA ARG A 20 -17.10 11.62 5.03
C ARG A 20 -18.39 11.82 4.22
N ARG A 21 -18.94 13.04 4.22
CA ARG A 21 -20.12 13.37 3.41
C ARG A 21 -19.87 13.13 1.92
N ALA A 22 -18.75 13.61 1.39
CA ALA A 22 -18.41 13.45 -0.01
C ALA A 22 -18.24 11.97 -0.41
N VAL A 23 -17.61 11.15 0.46
CA VAL A 23 -17.48 9.70 0.24
C VAL A 23 -18.87 9.05 0.14
N VAL A 24 -19.77 9.37 1.08
CA VAL A 24 -21.13 8.82 1.10
C VAL A 24 -21.92 9.27 -0.13
N GLU A 25 -21.81 10.53 -0.54
CA GLU A 25 -22.45 11.06 -1.75
C GLU A 25 -21.96 10.34 -3.02
N ASP A 26 -20.64 10.21 -3.20
CA ASP A 26 -20.07 9.52 -4.36
C ASP A 26 -20.51 8.04 -4.41
N VAL A 27 -20.62 7.36 -3.25
CA VAL A 27 -21.12 5.97 -3.18
C VAL A 27 -22.61 5.87 -3.51
N ARG A 28 -23.43 6.83 -3.08
CA ARG A 28 -24.85 6.88 -3.44
C ARG A 28 -25.06 7.09 -4.94
N ASP A 29 -24.17 7.86 -5.56
CA ASP A 29 -24.18 8.19 -6.99
C ASP A 29 -23.39 7.17 -7.84
N ALA A 30 -23.08 5.99 -7.30
CA ALA A 30 -22.27 4.98 -7.98
C ALA A 30 -22.88 4.47 -9.30
N GLY A 31 -24.21 4.50 -9.44
CA GLY A 31 -24.91 3.98 -10.62
C GLY A 31 -24.78 2.46 -10.80
N GLY A 32 -24.38 1.73 -9.75
CA GLY A 32 -24.24 0.28 -9.72
C GLY A 32 -23.32 -0.18 -8.57
N PRO A 33 -22.83 -1.43 -8.60
CA PRO A 33 -22.05 -2.01 -7.52
C PRO A 33 -20.79 -1.20 -7.19
N ALA A 34 -20.60 -0.88 -5.90
CA ALA A 34 -19.51 -0.06 -5.42
C ALA A 34 -18.64 -0.78 -4.37
N LEU A 35 -17.33 -0.54 -4.43
CA LEU A 35 -16.37 -0.91 -3.39
C LEU A 35 -15.89 0.34 -2.68
N LEU A 36 -16.06 0.39 -1.37
CA LEU A 36 -15.59 1.48 -0.54
C LEU A 36 -14.43 0.99 0.34
N TYR A 37 -13.21 1.42 0.05
CA TYR A 37 -12.03 1.15 0.86
C TYR A 37 -11.85 2.20 1.96
N VAL A 38 -11.62 1.73 3.19
CA VAL A 38 -11.42 2.57 4.39
C VAL A 38 -10.20 2.09 5.18
N ALA A 39 -9.60 2.97 5.98
CA ALA A 39 -8.37 2.65 6.70
C ALA A 39 -8.54 1.61 7.81
N THR A 40 -9.64 1.66 8.56
CA THR A 40 -9.81 0.85 9.77
C THR A 40 -11.02 -0.08 9.74
N ARG A 41 -10.94 -1.15 10.53
CA ARG A 41 -12.07 -2.10 10.74
C ARG A 41 -13.29 -1.39 11.31
N LYS A 42 -13.06 -0.49 12.26
CA LYS A 42 -14.14 0.30 12.87
C LYS A 42 -14.87 1.15 11.82
N GLU A 43 -14.12 1.70 10.85
CA GLU A 43 -14.73 2.47 9.77
C GLU A 43 -15.51 1.60 8.79
N THR A 44 -15.11 0.34 8.58
CA THR A 44 -15.91 -0.55 7.73
C THR A 44 -17.32 -0.71 8.26
N ASP A 45 -17.47 -0.94 9.58
CA ASP A 45 -18.77 -1.03 10.23
C ASP A 45 -19.52 0.32 10.17
N ALA A 46 -18.85 1.42 10.55
CA ALA A 46 -19.48 2.73 10.62
C ALA A 46 -20.00 3.25 9.26
N PHE A 47 -19.24 3.07 8.17
CA PHE A 47 -19.70 3.44 6.83
C PHE A 47 -20.80 2.48 6.34
N ALA A 48 -20.71 1.18 6.61
CA ALA A 48 -21.75 0.24 6.20
C ALA A 48 -23.10 0.57 6.88
N ASP A 49 -23.09 0.83 8.19
CA ASP A 49 -24.29 1.23 8.94
C ASP A 49 -24.90 2.53 8.40
N GLU A 50 -24.07 3.53 8.08
CA GLU A 50 -24.52 4.79 7.50
C GLU A 50 -25.15 4.61 6.11
N LEU A 51 -24.54 3.80 5.25
CA LEU A 51 -25.06 3.51 3.91
C LEU A 51 -26.37 2.71 3.99
N VAL A 52 -26.49 1.77 4.93
CA VAL A 52 -27.75 1.05 5.20
C VAL A 52 -28.84 1.99 5.69
N ALA A 53 -28.52 2.92 6.59
CA ALA A 53 -29.47 3.94 7.05
C ALA A 53 -29.97 4.85 5.90
N LEU A 54 -29.18 4.99 4.84
CA LEU A 54 -29.53 5.72 3.62
C LEU A 54 -30.23 4.84 2.57
N GLY A 55 -30.53 3.58 2.89
CA GLY A 55 -31.31 2.66 2.06
C GLY A 55 -30.50 1.80 1.08
N LEU A 56 -29.17 1.81 1.16
CA LEU A 56 -28.31 0.96 0.32
C LEU A 56 -28.13 -0.42 0.94
N ARG A 57 -28.00 -1.45 0.11
CA ARG A 57 -27.63 -2.80 0.56
C ARG A 57 -26.11 -2.84 0.76
N ALA A 58 -25.64 -2.41 1.92
CA ALA A 58 -24.21 -2.33 2.25
C ALA A 58 -23.79 -3.35 3.33
N ALA A 59 -22.56 -3.85 3.24
CA ALA A 59 -21.99 -4.72 4.27
C ALA A 59 -20.51 -4.39 4.54
N PRO A 60 -20.05 -4.50 5.81
CA PRO A 60 -18.64 -4.36 6.14
C PRO A 60 -17.86 -5.63 5.78
N TYR A 61 -16.59 -5.46 5.44
CA TYR A 61 -15.65 -6.56 5.17
C TYR A 61 -14.25 -6.27 5.72
N HIS A 62 -13.77 -7.10 6.65
CA HIS A 62 -12.40 -7.02 7.15
C HIS A 62 -11.88 -8.37 7.69
N GLY A 63 -10.55 -8.51 7.75
CA GLY A 63 -9.91 -9.78 8.12
C GLY A 63 -10.17 -10.30 9.54
N ALA A 64 -10.75 -9.46 10.42
CA ALA A 64 -11.14 -9.88 11.78
C ALA A 64 -12.55 -10.47 11.88
N MET A 65 -13.36 -10.41 10.82
CA MET A 65 -14.68 -11.05 10.79
C MET A 65 -14.53 -12.58 10.84
N ALA A 66 -15.52 -13.28 11.40
CA ALA A 66 -15.56 -14.73 11.33
C ALA A 66 -15.59 -15.20 9.86
N GLN A 67 -14.89 -16.31 9.54
CA GLN A 67 -14.83 -16.85 8.17
C GLN A 67 -16.21 -17.00 7.54
N LYS A 68 -17.16 -17.61 8.28
CA LYS A 68 -18.55 -17.77 7.84
C LYS A 68 -19.19 -16.45 7.40
N ARG A 69 -18.96 -15.37 8.15
CA ARG A 69 -19.53 -14.05 7.81
C ARG A 69 -18.88 -13.44 6.57
N ARG A 70 -17.58 -13.66 6.37
CA ARG A 70 -16.88 -13.25 5.15
C ARG A 70 -17.43 -14.00 3.93
N ASP A 71 -17.69 -15.29 4.06
CA ASP A 71 -18.27 -16.12 2.99
C ASP A 71 -19.69 -15.67 2.64
N GLU A 72 -20.51 -15.33 3.64
CA GLU A 72 -21.85 -14.75 3.44
C GLU A 72 -21.80 -13.43 2.64
N VAL A 73 -20.89 -12.51 3.02
CA VAL A 73 -20.74 -11.23 2.31
C VAL A 73 -20.25 -11.44 0.88
N HIS A 74 -19.29 -12.35 0.67
CA HIS A 74 -18.82 -12.70 -0.68
C HIS A 74 -19.94 -13.25 -1.55
N ALA A 75 -20.72 -14.21 -1.05
CA ALA A 75 -21.83 -14.80 -1.79
C ALA A 75 -22.89 -13.74 -2.15
N ALA A 76 -23.27 -12.89 -1.19
CA ALA A 76 -24.23 -11.81 -1.41
C ALA A 76 -23.72 -10.77 -2.42
N TRP A 77 -22.43 -10.41 -2.36
CA TRP A 77 -21.81 -9.51 -3.33
C TRP A 77 -21.78 -10.10 -4.74
N SER A 78 -21.31 -11.34 -4.88
CA SER A 78 -21.27 -12.04 -6.17
C SER A 78 -22.67 -12.26 -6.75
N GLY A 79 -23.67 -12.52 -5.91
CA GLY A 79 -25.07 -12.70 -6.29
C GLY A 79 -25.82 -11.40 -6.64
N GLY A 80 -25.20 -10.23 -6.45
CA GLY A 80 -25.87 -8.94 -6.68
C GLY A 80 -26.88 -8.56 -5.60
N GLU A 81 -26.81 -9.20 -4.43
CA GLU A 81 -27.63 -8.90 -3.26
C GLU A 81 -27.15 -7.67 -2.48
N LEU A 82 -25.89 -7.26 -2.70
CA LEU A 82 -25.29 -6.05 -2.14
C LEU A 82 -25.02 -5.02 -3.23
N ASP A 83 -25.31 -3.75 -2.91
CA ASP A 83 -24.94 -2.58 -3.71
C ASP A 83 -23.53 -2.12 -3.37
N VAL A 84 -23.13 -2.25 -2.09
CA VAL A 84 -21.85 -1.74 -1.60
C VAL A 84 -21.17 -2.75 -0.68
N VAL A 85 -19.87 -2.97 -0.88
CA VAL A 85 -19.01 -3.58 0.14
C VAL A 85 -18.05 -2.53 0.68
N VAL A 86 -18.08 -2.32 1.99
CA VAL A 86 -17.17 -1.42 2.69
C VAL A 86 -16.04 -2.23 3.28
N ALA A 87 -14.81 -2.02 2.83
CA ALA A 87 -13.71 -2.91 3.12
C ALA A 87 -12.43 -2.21 3.58
N THR A 88 -11.63 -2.95 4.35
CA THR A 88 -10.18 -2.66 4.46
C THR A 88 -9.44 -3.31 3.28
N SER A 89 -8.13 -3.07 3.16
CA SER A 89 -7.26 -3.72 2.14
C SER A 89 -7.32 -5.26 2.11
N ALA A 90 -7.90 -5.89 3.15
CA ALA A 90 -8.17 -7.32 3.21
C ALA A 90 -9.19 -7.83 2.17
N PHE A 91 -9.98 -6.96 1.54
CA PHE A 91 -10.92 -7.34 0.49
C PHE A 91 -10.22 -7.32 -0.87
N GLY A 92 -9.49 -8.40 -1.17
CA GLY A 92 -8.69 -8.44 -2.39
C GLY A 92 -8.43 -9.78 -3.06
N MET A 93 -8.35 -10.86 -2.29
CA MET A 93 -8.14 -12.21 -2.82
C MET A 93 -9.50 -12.89 -3.02
N GLY A 94 -10.02 -12.91 -4.26
CA GLY A 94 -11.20 -13.71 -4.64
C GLY A 94 -12.48 -12.96 -5.01
N VAL A 95 -12.47 -11.62 -5.02
CA VAL A 95 -13.61 -10.84 -5.52
C VAL A 95 -13.57 -10.84 -7.04
N ASP A 96 -14.34 -11.72 -7.66
CA ASP A 96 -14.56 -11.77 -9.10
C ASP A 96 -15.97 -11.29 -9.44
N LYS A 97 -16.16 -9.98 -9.33
CA LYS A 97 -17.38 -9.30 -9.81
C LYS A 97 -17.00 -8.44 -11.00
N ALA A 98 -17.53 -8.78 -12.18
CA ALA A 98 -17.12 -8.14 -13.42
C ALA A 98 -17.63 -6.70 -13.54
N ASP A 99 -18.79 -6.44 -12.93
CA ASP A 99 -19.64 -5.27 -13.11
C ASP A 99 -19.52 -4.22 -12.00
N VAL A 100 -18.34 -4.10 -11.38
CA VAL A 100 -18.08 -3.03 -10.40
C VAL A 100 -18.00 -1.68 -11.10
N ARG A 101 -18.89 -0.75 -10.72
CA ARG A 101 -19.05 0.59 -11.31
C ARG A 101 -18.28 1.68 -10.59
N LEU A 102 -18.03 1.49 -9.30
CA LEU A 102 -17.32 2.46 -8.51
C LEU A 102 -16.34 1.79 -7.55
N VAL A 103 -15.11 2.29 -7.51
CA VAL A 103 -14.16 2.05 -6.42
C VAL A 103 -13.88 3.39 -5.75
N VAL A 104 -14.16 3.50 -4.45
CA VAL A 104 -13.90 4.69 -3.65
C VAL A 104 -12.90 4.36 -2.58
N HIS A 105 -11.94 5.25 -2.36
CA HIS A 105 -11.03 5.22 -1.23
C HIS A 105 -11.38 6.39 -0.32
N ALA A 106 -11.85 6.13 0.90
CA ALA A 106 -12.07 7.16 1.92
C ALA A 106 -10.75 7.68 2.52
N ASP A 107 -9.67 6.94 2.33
CA ASP A 107 -8.33 7.23 2.82
C ASP A 107 -7.29 6.80 1.79
N VAL A 108 -6.11 7.43 1.83
CA VAL A 108 -4.97 7.02 1.01
C VAL A 108 -4.57 5.58 1.31
N THR A 109 -4.12 4.89 0.26
CA THR A 109 -3.61 3.52 0.33
C THR A 109 -2.18 3.49 0.87
N GLU A 110 -1.71 2.29 1.24
CA GLU A 110 -0.36 2.10 1.79
C GLU A 110 0.74 2.23 0.72
N SER A 111 0.38 2.10 -0.55
CA SER A 111 1.24 2.37 -1.70
C SER A 111 0.41 2.66 -2.95
N LEU A 112 1.05 3.23 -3.97
CA LEU A 112 0.43 3.43 -5.28
C LEU A 112 0.11 2.09 -5.98
N ASP A 113 0.90 1.03 -5.74
CA ASP A 113 0.60 -0.32 -6.23
C ASP A 113 -0.70 -0.87 -5.65
N SER A 114 -0.91 -0.66 -4.34
CA SER A 114 -2.13 -1.09 -3.67
C SER A 114 -3.35 -0.38 -4.27
N TYR A 115 -3.22 0.93 -4.50
CA TYR A 115 -4.25 1.71 -5.19
C TYR A 115 -4.52 1.18 -6.60
N ALA A 116 -3.49 0.93 -7.40
CA ALA A 116 -3.62 0.39 -8.76
C ALA A 116 -4.35 -0.97 -8.78
N GLN A 117 -4.01 -1.87 -7.87
CA GLN A 117 -4.65 -3.18 -7.74
C GLN A 117 -6.11 -3.06 -7.31
N GLU A 118 -6.41 -2.17 -6.37
CA GLU A 118 -7.76 -1.96 -5.83
C GLU A 118 -8.70 -1.34 -6.87
N ILE A 119 -8.28 -0.27 -7.55
CA ILE A 119 -9.10 0.35 -8.62
C ILE A 119 -9.28 -0.59 -9.82
N GLY A 120 -8.30 -1.47 -10.09
CA GLY A 120 -8.37 -2.46 -11.17
C GLY A 120 -9.50 -3.49 -11.04
N ARG A 121 -10.19 -3.51 -9.89
CA ARG A 121 -11.40 -4.32 -9.64
C ARG A 121 -12.64 -3.77 -10.35
N ALA A 122 -12.64 -2.49 -10.70
CA ALA A 122 -13.70 -1.89 -11.50
C ALA A 122 -13.65 -2.33 -12.97
N ALA A 123 -14.78 -2.18 -13.67
CA ALA A 123 -14.89 -2.25 -15.14
C ALA A 123 -14.34 -3.53 -15.80
N ARG A 124 -14.33 -4.68 -15.12
CA ARG A 124 -13.79 -5.94 -15.69
C ARG A 124 -14.64 -6.46 -16.85
N ASP A 125 -15.89 -6.04 -16.92
CA ASP A 125 -16.81 -6.21 -18.05
C ASP A 125 -16.55 -5.24 -19.23
N GLY A 126 -15.54 -4.36 -19.12
CA GLY A 126 -15.20 -3.35 -20.12
C GLY A 126 -16.17 -2.16 -20.18
N GLN A 127 -17.11 -2.06 -19.25
CA GLN A 127 -18.05 -0.93 -19.18
C GLN A 127 -17.47 0.22 -18.35
N PRO A 128 -17.90 1.47 -18.59
CA PRO A 128 -17.42 2.62 -17.83
C PRO A 128 -17.56 2.43 -16.32
N ALA A 129 -16.52 2.82 -15.60
CA ALA A 129 -16.52 2.85 -14.14
C ALA A 129 -15.74 4.08 -13.63
N ARG A 130 -15.83 4.33 -12.34
CA ARG A 130 -15.14 5.44 -11.67
C ARG A 130 -14.24 4.90 -10.56
N ALA A 131 -13.09 5.55 -10.39
CA ALA A 131 -12.20 5.38 -9.26
C ALA A 131 -12.00 6.74 -8.59
N ILE A 132 -12.33 6.86 -7.29
CA ILE A 132 -12.30 8.13 -6.57
C ILE A 132 -11.48 7.99 -5.29
N LEU A 133 -10.39 8.74 -5.21
CA LEU A 133 -9.57 8.82 -4.01
C LEU A 133 -9.92 10.09 -3.21
N HIS A 134 -10.40 9.91 -1.99
CA HIS A 134 -10.57 10.99 -1.03
C HIS A 134 -9.36 11.02 -0.09
N TYR A 135 -8.86 12.21 0.20
CA TYR A 135 -7.79 12.38 1.18
C TYR A 135 -7.84 13.73 1.87
N ARG A 136 -7.23 13.77 3.05
CA ARG A 136 -6.78 14.98 3.73
C ARG A 136 -5.25 14.95 3.81
N ALA A 137 -4.61 16.12 3.95
CA ALA A 137 -3.15 16.19 4.02
C ALA A 137 -2.58 15.39 5.21
N GLU A 138 -3.34 15.30 6.30
CA GLU A 138 -3.02 14.58 7.52
C GLU A 138 -3.13 13.06 7.38
N ASP A 139 -3.88 12.55 6.41
CA ASP A 139 -4.09 11.11 6.20
C ASP A 139 -2.77 10.41 5.85
N PHE A 140 -1.86 11.10 5.15
CA PHE A 140 -0.51 10.60 4.85
C PHE A 140 0.34 10.44 6.12
N ALA A 141 0.23 11.35 7.09
CA ALA A 141 0.95 11.26 8.35
C ALA A 141 0.37 10.13 9.22
N LEU A 142 -0.96 10.06 9.33
CA LEU A 142 -1.65 9.02 10.09
C LEU A 142 -1.29 7.61 9.63
N ARG A 143 -1.16 7.39 8.31
CA ARG A 143 -0.73 6.10 7.75
C ARG A 143 0.71 5.71 8.10
N SER A 144 1.63 6.66 8.20
CA SER A 144 2.98 6.39 8.74
C SER A 144 2.92 5.99 10.22
N PHE A 145 2.07 6.65 11.03
CA PHE A 145 1.95 6.35 12.46
C PHE A 145 1.22 5.03 12.80
N PHE A 146 0.14 4.69 12.10
CA PHE A 146 -0.66 3.49 12.43
C PHE A 146 0.03 2.16 12.11
N ALA A 147 1.07 2.19 11.27
CA ALA A 147 1.75 0.99 10.82
C ALA A 147 3.03 0.66 11.62
N GLY A 148 3.58 1.60 12.40
CA GLY A 148 4.88 1.49 13.08
C GLY A 148 4.80 1.47 14.61
N GLY A 149 4.35 0.37 15.21
CA GLY A 149 4.49 0.17 16.65
C GLY A 149 5.89 -0.30 17.02
N HIS A 150 6.77 0.61 17.45
CA HIS A 150 8.13 0.27 17.86
C HIS A 150 8.14 -0.53 19.17
N SER A 151 8.83 -1.67 19.16
CA SER A 151 9.08 -2.44 20.40
C SER A 151 10.15 -1.74 21.24
N LYS A 152 9.92 -1.61 22.55
CA LYS A 152 10.92 -1.00 23.43
C LYS A 152 12.16 -1.89 23.48
N ARG A 153 13.35 -1.29 23.50
CA ARG A 153 14.64 -2.03 23.60
C ARG A 153 14.65 -3.01 24.78
N ALA A 154 14.10 -2.61 25.92
CA ALA A 154 13.99 -3.46 27.11
C ALA A 154 13.04 -4.66 26.91
N ASP A 155 12.02 -4.52 26.06
CA ASP A 155 11.08 -5.61 25.75
C ASP A 155 11.75 -6.61 24.82
N VAL A 156 12.46 -6.13 23.79
CA VAL A 156 13.23 -6.98 22.86
C VAL A 156 14.32 -7.76 23.62
N ALA A 157 15.13 -7.06 24.42
CA ALA A 157 16.18 -7.71 25.23
C ALA A 157 15.59 -8.73 26.21
N GLY A 158 14.52 -8.37 26.92
CA GLY A 158 13.88 -9.26 27.90
C GLY A 158 13.30 -10.53 27.28
N VAL A 159 12.64 -10.41 26.12
CA VAL A 159 12.12 -11.57 25.37
C VAL A 159 13.27 -12.43 24.84
N TRP A 160 14.32 -11.81 24.29
CA TRP A 160 15.49 -12.53 23.80
C TRP A 160 16.18 -13.34 24.91
N ASP A 161 16.38 -12.73 26.09
CA ASP A 161 16.98 -13.40 27.25
C ASP A 161 16.10 -14.52 27.80
N ALA A 162 14.78 -14.40 27.69
CA ALA A 162 13.85 -15.47 28.04
C ALA A 162 14.01 -16.66 27.09
N LEU A 163 14.01 -16.40 25.77
CA LEU A 163 14.20 -17.43 24.75
C LEU A 163 15.56 -18.14 24.86
N ARG A 164 16.65 -17.38 25.13
CA ARG A 164 17.99 -17.94 25.28
C ARG A 164 18.16 -18.87 26.49
N ARG A 165 17.40 -18.62 27.56
CA ARG A 165 17.44 -19.43 28.80
C ARG A 165 16.48 -20.62 28.77
N ALA A 166 15.55 -20.62 27.83
CA ALA A 166 14.57 -21.69 27.73
C ALA A 166 15.19 -22.95 27.13
N GLU A 167 14.95 -24.09 27.75
CA GLU A 167 15.32 -25.40 27.21
C GLU A 167 14.34 -25.89 26.13
N LYS A 168 13.18 -25.25 26.03
CA LYS A 168 12.08 -25.59 25.10
C LYS A 168 11.55 -24.31 24.42
N PRO A 169 10.91 -24.43 23.24
CA PRO A 169 10.24 -23.31 22.60
C PRO A 169 9.23 -22.64 23.55
N LEU A 170 9.10 -21.32 23.48
CA LEU A 170 8.19 -20.54 24.33
C LEU A 170 7.08 -19.88 23.51
N ARG A 171 5.86 -19.92 24.02
CA ARG A 171 4.72 -19.19 23.49
C ARG A 171 4.65 -17.78 24.07
N ALA A 172 4.03 -16.88 23.34
CA ALA A 172 3.86 -15.48 23.76
C ALA A 172 3.19 -15.35 25.15
N LYS A 173 2.29 -16.28 25.49
CA LYS A 173 1.59 -16.28 26.79
C LYS A 173 2.53 -16.58 27.96
N GLU A 174 3.42 -17.55 27.80
CA GLU A 174 4.37 -17.98 28.85
C GLU A 174 5.38 -16.86 29.19
N ILE A 175 5.85 -16.16 28.15
CA ILE A 175 6.74 -14.99 28.33
C ILE A 175 5.96 -13.80 28.90
N ALA A 176 4.70 -13.60 28.51
CA ALA A 176 3.86 -12.52 29.05
C ALA A 176 3.63 -12.66 30.56
N GLU A 177 3.32 -13.88 31.03
CA GLU A 177 3.08 -14.20 32.44
C GLU A 177 4.30 -13.93 33.33
N SER A 178 5.51 -14.23 32.84
CA SER A 178 6.77 -14.02 33.57
C SER A 178 7.33 -12.60 33.47
N SER A 179 6.92 -11.82 32.48
CA SER A 179 7.51 -10.50 32.18
C SER A 179 6.63 -9.31 32.58
N GLY A 180 5.39 -9.55 33.05
CA GLY A 180 4.43 -8.49 33.40
C GLY A 180 3.90 -7.68 32.21
N ARG A 181 4.06 -8.19 30.99
CA ARG A 181 3.72 -7.51 29.73
C ARG A 181 2.51 -8.15 29.07
N SER A 182 1.82 -7.39 28.21
CA SER A 182 0.70 -7.96 27.45
C SER A 182 1.18 -9.01 26.44
N THR A 183 0.38 -10.07 26.24
CA THR A 183 0.64 -11.11 25.23
C THR A 183 0.80 -10.53 23.83
N ARG A 184 0.11 -9.42 23.52
CA ARG A 184 0.23 -8.71 22.24
C ARG A 184 1.61 -8.07 22.06
N ALA A 185 2.14 -7.43 23.10
CA ALA A 185 3.48 -6.82 23.05
C ALA A 185 4.56 -7.89 22.87
N ILE A 186 4.47 -8.99 23.62
CA ILE A 186 5.38 -10.13 23.48
C ILE A 186 5.27 -10.76 22.09
N GLY A 187 4.05 -11.01 21.61
CA GLY A 187 3.81 -11.58 20.29
C GLY A 187 4.44 -10.75 19.17
N ARG A 188 4.39 -9.41 19.27
CA ARG A 188 5.08 -8.51 18.33
C ARG A 188 6.59 -8.75 18.34
N VAL A 189 7.21 -8.73 19.51
CA VAL A 189 8.67 -8.93 19.66
C VAL A 189 9.09 -10.30 19.12
N LEU A 190 8.34 -11.36 19.43
CA LEU A 190 8.61 -12.70 18.91
C LEU A 190 8.55 -12.73 17.38
N ASN A 191 7.54 -12.10 16.78
CA ASN A 191 7.45 -12.00 15.33
C ASN A 191 8.65 -11.24 14.73
N GLN A 192 9.06 -10.11 15.33
CA GLN A 192 10.22 -9.36 14.88
C GLN A 192 11.51 -10.19 14.93
N LEU A 193 11.74 -10.93 16.02
CA LEU A 193 12.90 -11.81 16.16
C LEU A 193 12.91 -12.94 15.11
N VAL A 194 11.73 -13.47 14.75
CA VAL A 194 11.59 -14.49 13.71
C VAL A 194 11.88 -13.91 12.33
N VAL A 195 11.35 -12.73 12.04
CA VAL A 195 11.56 -12.05 10.76
C VAL A 195 13.04 -11.63 10.59
N CYS A 196 13.73 -11.28 11.68
CA CYS A 196 15.18 -11.07 11.68
C CYS A 196 16.00 -12.37 11.61
N GLU A 197 15.37 -13.54 11.46
CA GLU A 197 16.00 -14.86 11.41
C GLU A 197 16.84 -15.22 12.65
N LEU A 198 16.60 -14.53 13.76
CA LEU A 198 17.24 -14.80 15.06
C LEU A 198 16.52 -15.93 15.80
N ALA A 199 15.24 -16.13 15.50
CA ALA A 199 14.39 -17.16 16.08
C ALA A 199 13.53 -17.85 15.00
N ALA A 200 13.00 -19.03 15.33
CA ALA A 200 12.05 -19.76 14.49
C ALA A 200 10.73 -19.96 15.23
N SER A 201 9.62 -19.82 14.52
CA SER A 201 8.29 -20.19 15.02
C SER A 201 8.00 -21.65 14.67
N GLY A 202 7.56 -22.43 15.67
CA GLY A 202 7.11 -23.81 15.53
C GLY A 202 5.76 -24.06 16.20
N PRO A 203 5.21 -25.28 16.11
CA PRO A 203 3.90 -25.63 16.69
C PRO A 203 3.86 -25.47 18.21
N ASP A 204 5.01 -25.62 18.88
CA ASP A 204 5.14 -25.56 20.33
C ASP A 204 5.51 -24.16 20.86
N GLY A 205 5.91 -23.24 19.99
CA GLY A 205 6.35 -21.90 20.39
C GLY A 205 7.51 -21.40 19.52
N VAL A 206 8.22 -20.40 20.03
CA VAL A 206 9.36 -19.77 19.37
C VAL A 206 10.66 -20.20 20.05
N SER A 207 11.69 -20.52 19.27
CA SER A 207 13.02 -20.91 19.76
C SER A 207 14.14 -20.15 19.07
N VAL A 208 15.27 -19.97 19.74
CA VAL A 208 16.45 -19.29 19.20
C VAL A 208 17.08 -20.11 18.07
N LEU A 209 17.42 -19.45 16.95
CA LEU A 209 18.22 -20.01 15.86
C LEU A 209 19.69 -19.64 15.98
N GLN A 210 19.98 -18.39 16.38
CA GLN A 210 21.33 -17.84 16.37
C GLN A 210 21.82 -17.51 17.79
N LYS A 211 23.10 -17.75 18.05
CA LYS A 211 23.74 -17.39 19.33
C LYS A 211 24.31 -15.98 19.25
N VAL A 212 23.46 -14.97 19.43
CA VAL A 212 23.87 -13.55 19.48
C VAL A 212 23.66 -12.94 20.88
N SER A 213 24.32 -11.82 21.15
CA SER A 213 24.10 -11.07 22.39
C SER A 213 22.71 -10.43 22.39
N ALA A 214 22.18 -10.06 23.56
CA ALA A 214 20.94 -9.29 23.64
C ALA A 214 21.08 -7.92 22.97
N GLY A 215 22.27 -7.32 23.01
CA GLY A 215 22.57 -6.07 22.31
C GLY A 215 22.43 -6.20 20.79
N ASP A 216 23.00 -7.27 20.22
CA ASP A 216 22.94 -7.54 18.78
C ASP A 216 21.51 -7.86 18.33
N ALA A 217 20.76 -8.63 19.13
CA ALA A 217 19.35 -8.92 18.83
C ALA A 217 18.50 -7.64 18.83
N VAL A 218 18.74 -6.73 19.80
CA VAL A 218 18.08 -5.42 19.84
C VAL A 218 18.48 -4.57 18.64
N ALA A 219 19.75 -4.57 18.24
CA ALA A 219 20.23 -3.83 17.07
C ALA A 219 19.57 -4.35 15.79
N ALA A 220 19.59 -5.66 15.55
CA ALA A 220 19.00 -6.28 14.36
C ALA A 220 17.49 -5.99 14.24
N VAL A 221 16.72 -6.09 15.34
CA VAL A 221 15.29 -5.73 15.32
C VAL A 221 15.08 -4.25 15.02
N ARG A 222 15.90 -3.37 15.61
CA ARG A 222 15.80 -1.93 15.36
C ARG A 222 16.16 -1.55 13.93
N ASP A 223 17.28 -2.06 13.42
CA ASP A 223 17.76 -1.76 12.06
C ASP A 223 16.72 -2.20 11.04
N ARG A 224 16.06 -3.34 11.28
CA ARG A 224 14.97 -3.83 10.47
C ARG A 224 13.69 -2.98 10.59
N ASP A 225 13.25 -2.65 11.80
CA ASP A 225 12.09 -1.77 12.02
C ASP A 225 12.30 -0.41 11.32
N GLU A 226 13.52 0.15 11.43
CA GLU A 226 13.90 1.40 10.78
C GLU A 226 13.95 1.27 9.24
N ALA A 227 14.41 0.14 8.69
CA ALA A 227 14.35 -0.14 7.26
C ALA A 227 12.91 -0.26 6.75
N GLU A 228 12.05 -0.99 7.46
CA GLU A 228 10.63 -1.13 7.12
C GLU A 228 9.90 0.21 7.18
N GLU A 229 10.19 1.07 8.16
CA GLU A 229 9.63 2.43 8.23
C GLU A 229 10.12 3.30 7.07
N ARG A 230 11.41 3.23 6.69
CA ARG A 230 11.94 3.94 5.52
C ARG A 230 11.22 3.53 4.24
N ILE A 231 11.03 2.22 4.03
CA ILE A 231 10.31 1.68 2.87
C ILE A 231 8.87 2.17 2.87
N ARG A 232 8.18 2.12 4.01
CA ARG A 232 6.81 2.59 4.15
C ARG A 232 6.69 4.09 3.86
N ALA A 233 7.56 4.91 4.45
CA ALA A 233 7.59 6.35 4.22
C ALA A 233 7.79 6.67 2.74
N SER A 234 8.68 5.94 2.04
CA SER A 234 8.87 6.12 0.60
C SER A 234 7.61 5.81 -0.23
N ARG A 235 6.85 4.76 0.14
CA ARG A 235 5.59 4.40 -0.54
C ARG A 235 4.52 5.46 -0.35
N ILE A 236 4.41 5.99 0.87
CA ILE A 236 3.48 7.07 1.19
C ILE A 236 3.84 8.34 0.42
N GLU A 237 5.12 8.63 0.23
CA GLU A 237 5.55 9.79 -0.55
C GLU A 237 5.20 9.66 -2.04
N ILE A 238 5.38 8.47 -2.63
CA ILE A 238 4.91 8.21 -4.00
C ILE A 238 3.39 8.37 -4.10
N MET A 239 2.64 7.83 -3.14
CA MET A 239 1.18 7.97 -3.11
C MET A 239 0.74 9.43 -2.97
N ARG A 240 1.47 10.23 -2.18
CA ARG A 240 1.28 11.68 -2.08
C ARG A 240 1.51 12.36 -3.42
N GLY A 241 2.62 12.06 -4.09
CA GLY A 241 2.93 12.58 -5.42
C GLY A 241 1.80 12.30 -6.42
N TYR A 242 1.25 11.09 -6.42
CA TYR A 242 0.07 10.75 -7.23
C TYR A 242 -1.17 11.56 -6.85
N ALA A 243 -1.52 11.66 -5.56
CA ALA A 243 -2.71 12.38 -5.11
C ALA A 243 -2.63 13.89 -5.41
N GLU A 244 -1.44 14.47 -5.31
CA GLU A 244 -1.18 15.90 -5.47
C GLU A 244 -0.81 16.29 -6.90
N THR A 245 -0.56 15.33 -7.81
CA THR A 245 -0.14 15.63 -9.19
C THR A 245 -1.08 16.61 -9.88
N VAL A 246 -0.49 17.50 -10.67
CA VAL A 246 -1.20 18.45 -11.54
C VAL A 246 -1.34 17.95 -12.97
N HIS A 247 -0.65 16.86 -13.31
CA HIS A 247 -0.70 16.22 -14.62
C HIS A 247 -1.83 15.18 -14.72
N CYS A 248 -2.05 14.64 -15.91
CA CYS A 248 -2.97 13.53 -16.15
C CYS A 248 -2.73 12.39 -15.14
N ARG A 249 -3.78 11.97 -14.40
CA ARG A 249 -3.67 10.94 -13.35
C ARG A 249 -3.25 9.59 -13.90
N ARG A 250 -3.84 9.19 -15.03
CA ARG A 250 -3.51 7.93 -15.70
C ARG A 250 -2.06 7.93 -16.17
N ARG A 251 -1.58 9.06 -16.70
CA ARG A 251 -0.18 9.22 -17.08
C ARG A 251 0.72 9.00 -15.86
N ALA A 252 0.48 9.72 -14.77
CA ALA A 252 1.26 9.56 -13.53
C ALA A 252 1.23 8.12 -12.99
N LEU A 253 0.10 7.41 -13.11
CA LEU A 253 0.00 6.02 -12.69
C LEU A 253 0.76 5.07 -13.63
N LEU A 254 0.66 5.25 -14.94
CA LEU A 254 1.32 4.39 -15.93
C LEU A 254 2.83 4.62 -15.95
N GLU A 255 3.29 5.87 -15.88
CA GLU A 255 4.72 6.23 -15.76
C GLU A 255 5.36 5.62 -14.51
N TYR A 256 4.61 5.52 -13.40
CA TYR A 256 5.08 4.83 -12.20
C TYR A 256 5.38 3.34 -12.42
N PHE A 257 4.70 2.70 -13.38
CA PHE A 257 5.00 1.34 -13.86
C PHE A 257 5.80 1.34 -15.18
N GLY A 258 6.35 2.50 -15.55
CA GLY A 258 7.06 2.81 -16.79
C GLY A 258 6.33 2.47 -18.09
N VAL A 259 5.01 2.38 -18.06
CA VAL A 259 4.24 2.21 -19.29
C VAL A 259 4.14 3.53 -20.04
N GLU A 260 4.60 3.53 -21.29
CA GLU A 260 4.43 4.65 -22.21
C GLU A 260 2.94 4.99 -22.38
N THR A 261 2.65 6.29 -22.38
CA THR A 261 1.28 6.81 -22.35
C THR A 261 1.22 8.18 -23.02
N PRO A 262 0.10 8.52 -23.69
CA PRO A 262 -0.11 9.89 -24.14
C PRO A 262 -0.14 10.86 -22.96
N GLU A 263 0.15 12.13 -23.22
CA GLU A 263 0.16 13.19 -22.21
C GLU A 263 -1.20 13.36 -21.51
N ARG A 264 -2.28 13.08 -22.23
CA ARG A 264 -3.66 13.22 -21.76
C ARG A 264 -4.44 11.95 -22.08
N CYS A 265 -5.11 11.42 -21.08
CA CYS A 265 -5.96 10.22 -21.24
C CYS A 265 -7.42 10.53 -21.61
N GLY A 266 -7.90 11.75 -21.32
CA GLY A 266 -9.31 12.12 -21.55
C GLY A 266 -10.33 11.50 -20.58
N SER A 267 -9.89 10.72 -19.58
CA SER A 267 -10.77 10.10 -18.58
C SER A 267 -10.21 10.20 -17.16
N CYS A 268 -9.80 11.41 -16.76
CA CYS A 268 -9.47 11.71 -15.37
C CYS A 268 -9.79 13.17 -15.03
N ASP A 269 -9.97 13.45 -13.73
CA ASP A 269 -10.26 14.78 -13.18
C ASP A 269 -9.34 15.89 -13.72
N ARG A 270 -8.04 15.60 -13.88
CA ARG A 270 -7.04 16.55 -14.41
C ARG A 270 -7.21 16.83 -15.91
N CYS A 271 -7.59 15.82 -16.68
CA CYS A 271 -7.92 16.02 -18.10
C CYS A 271 -9.23 16.81 -18.25
N ASP A 272 -10.24 16.52 -17.42
CA ASP A 272 -11.54 17.20 -17.43
C ASP A 272 -11.42 18.69 -17.09
N ALA A 273 -10.60 19.02 -16.08
CA ALA A 273 -10.39 20.39 -15.63
C ALA A 273 -9.58 21.26 -16.62
N GLY A 274 -9.16 20.72 -17.76
CA GLY A 274 -8.36 21.44 -18.75
C GLY A 274 -6.99 21.89 -18.22
N ALA A 275 -6.50 21.29 -17.13
CA ALA A 275 -5.31 21.76 -16.42
C ALA A 275 -4.11 21.91 -17.37
N ALA A 276 -3.52 23.10 -17.32
CA ALA A 276 -2.57 23.75 -18.25
C ALA A 276 -1.72 22.88 -19.18
N ALA A 277 -1.44 23.47 -20.36
CA ALA A 277 -0.33 23.08 -21.22
C ALA A 277 0.96 22.89 -20.39
N PRO A 278 1.87 22.00 -20.84
CA PRO A 278 3.16 21.84 -20.20
C PRO A 278 3.84 23.21 -20.02
N VAL A 279 4.59 23.40 -18.93
CA VAL A 279 5.75 24.29 -19.03
C VAL A 279 6.58 23.71 -20.16
N ASP A 280 6.78 24.52 -21.20
CA ASP A 280 7.53 24.16 -22.40
C ASP A 280 8.86 23.52 -22.00
N ALA A 281 8.90 22.20 -22.03
CA ALA A 281 10.13 21.50 -22.34
C ALA A 281 10.12 21.36 -23.85
N GLU A 282 10.59 22.41 -24.53
CA GLU A 282 11.25 22.23 -25.81
C GLU A 282 12.46 21.31 -25.54
N GLY A 283 12.19 20.02 -25.50
CA GLY A 283 13.15 18.94 -25.39
C GLY A 283 12.83 18.01 -26.53
N GLU A 284 13.59 18.17 -27.59
CA GLU A 284 13.66 17.28 -28.75
C GLU A 284 13.44 15.83 -28.31
N THR A 285 12.60 15.10 -29.05
CA THR A 285 12.61 13.64 -29.05
C THR A 285 13.99 13.20 -29.53
N ALA A 286 14.97 13.17 -28.63
CA ALA A 286 16.14 12.37 -28.81
C ALA A 286 15.63 10.93 -28.84
N ASP A 287 15.85 10.26 -29.96
CA ASP A 287 15.81 8.81 -30.03
C ASP A 287 16.45 8.28 -28.74
N ALA A 288 15.67 7.56 -27.93
CA ALA A 288 16.21 6.92 -26.74
C ALA A 288 17.35 6.02 -27.21
N GLU A 289 18.59 6.45 -26.99
CA GLU A 289 19.72 5.55 -27.03
C GLU A 289 19.38 4.41 -26.07
N ASP A 290 19.44 3.19 -26.60
CA ASP A 290 19.18 1.93 -25.90
C ASP A 290 20.24 1.77 -24.79
N ASP A 291 20.05 2.49 -23.68
CA ASP A 291 20.86 2.41 -22.46
C ASP A 291 20.58 1.12 -21.66
N GLY A 292 19.68 0.27 -22.16
CA GLY A 292 19.32 -1.03 -21.62
C GLY A 292 18.43 -0.97 -20.37
N ILE A 293 18.06 0.22 -19.90
CA ILE A 293 17.24 0.39 -18.70
C ILE A 293 15.77 0.19 -19.07
N ARG A 294 15.19 -0.90 -18.57
CA ARG A 294 13.79 -1.24 -18.77
C ARG A 294 13.08 -1.36 -17.43
N ILE A 295 11.75 -1.24 -17.42
CA ILE A 295 10.96 -1.63 -16.24
C ILE A 295 11.25 -3.08 -15.91
N ASP A 296 11.23 -3.38 -14.61
CA ASP A 296 11.61 -4.65 -14.02
C ASP A 296 13.11 -4.98 -14.16
N ALA A 297 13.92 -4.10 -14.77
CA ALA A 297 15.37 -4.29 -14.80
C ALA A 297 15.93 -4.22 -13.37
N VAL A 298 16.85 -5.14 -13.10
CA VAL A 298 17.62 -5.13 -11.86
C VAL A 298 18.76 -4.13 -12.03
N VAL A 299 18.86 -3.19 -11.10
CA VAL A 299 19.91 -2.18 -11.05
C VAL A 299 20.63 -2.23 -9.72
N ARG A 300 21.87 -1.76 -9.67
CA ARG A 300 22.71 -1.72 -8.48
C ARG A 300 23.16 -0.28 -8.22
N HIS A 301 22.94 0.20 -7.01
CA HIS A 301 23.36 1.49 -6.52
C HIS A 301 24.38 1.32 -5.39
N GLY A 302 25.45 2.13 -5.39
CA GLY A 302 26.51 2.02 -4.39
C GLY A 302 26.05 2.20 -2.94
N GLU A 303 25.03 3.04 -2.72
CA GLU A 303 24.46 3.32 -1.39
C GLU A 303 23.24 2.45 -1.05
N PHE A 304 22.43 2.05 -2.04
CA PHE A 304 21.12 1.44 -1.80
C PHE A 304 21.06 -0.04 -2.16
N GLY A 305 22.17 -0.61 -2.64
CA GLY A 305 22.26 -2.02 -3.03
C GLY A 305 21.54 -2.31 -4.34
N THR A 306 20.99 -3.52 -4.45
CA THR A 306 20.24 -3.96 -5.64
C THR A 306 18.79 -3.49 -5.55
N GLY A 307 18.27 -2.93 -6.63
CA GLY A 307 16.89 -2.48 -6.75
C GLY A 307 16.27 -2.89 -8.09
N THR A 308 14.95 -2.73 -8.18
CA THR A 308 14.17 -3.00 -9.39
C THR A 308 13.62 -1.70 -9.93
N VAL A 309 13.84 -1.44 -11.22
CA VAL A 309 13.29 -0.28 -11.91
C VAL A 309 11.77 -0.41 -11.99
N MET A 310 11.07 0.55 -11.39
CA MET A 310 9.62 0.61 -11.37
C MET A 310 9.10 1.52 -12.49
N GLY A 311 9.79 2.64 -12.73
CA GLY A 311 9.45 3.59 -13.78
C GLY A 311 10.70 4.24 -14.37
N VAL A 312 10.63 4.58 -15.65
CA VAL A 312 11.67 5.29 -16.38
C VAL A 312 11.02 6.50 -17.03
N GLU A 313 11.49 7.69 -16.70
CA GLU A 313 11.11 8.94 -17.37
C GLU A 313 12.33 9.55 -18.08
N ALA A 314 12.12 10.64 -18.84
CA ALA A 314 13.19 11.26 -19.63
C ALA A 314 14.39 11.74 -18.78
N ASP A 315 14.14 12.29 -17.59
CA ASP A 315 15.13 12.89 -16.70
C ASP A 315 15.39 12.10 -15.41
N ARG A 316 14.55 11.11 -15.09
CA ARG A 316 14.59 10.40 -13.82
C ARG A 316 14.19 8.92 -13.98
N ILE A 317 14.56 8.12 -13.00
CA ILE A 317 14.24 6.70 -12.89
C ILE A 317 13.73 6.47 -11.48
N THR A 318 12.57 5.84 -11.34
CA THR A 318 12.05 5.38 -10.06
C THR A 318 12.45 3.93 -9.83
N VAL A 319 13.23 3.69 -8.78
CA VAL A 319 13.75 2.36 -8.43
C VAL A 319 13.27 1.96 -7.05
N PHE A 320 12.76 0.73 -6.90
CA PHE A 320 12.46 0.12 -5.62
C PHE A 320 13.66 -0.68 -5.11
N PHE A 321 14.20 -0.27 -3.97
CA PHE A 321 15.26 -0.99 -3.26
C PHE A 321 14.66 -1.75 -2.07
N PRO A 322 14.83 -3.07 -1.94
CA PRO A 322 14.19 -3.87 -0.88
C PRO A 322 14.50 -3.41 0.55
N GLU A 323 15.66 -2.77 0.78
CA GLU A 323 16.07 -2.27 2.11
C GLU A 323 15.87 -0.75 2.30
N HIS A 324 15.62 -0.01 1.21
CA HIS A 324 15.60 1.46 1.22
C HIS A 324 14.31 2.07 0.67
N GLY A 325 13.42 1.27 0.09
CA GLY A 325 12.16 1.71 -0.51
C GLY A 325 12.34 2.32 -1.89
N TYR A 326 11.37 3.15 -2.28
CA TYR A 326 11.39 3.87 -3.56
C TYR A 326 12.40 5.01 -3.52
N LYS A 327 13.19 5.12 -4.57
CA LYS A 327 14.08 6.24 -4.84
C LYS A 327 13.84 6.77 -6.24
N VAL A 328 13.65 8.08 -6.34
CA VAL A 328 13.66 8.79 -7.61
C VAL A 328 15.09 9.26 -7.84
N LEU A 329 15.75 8.69 -8.84
CA LEU A 329 17.14 8.98 -9.20
C LEU A 329 17.16 9.75 -10.52
N ALA A 330 18.09 10.69 -10.69
CA ALA A 330 18.28 11.32 -12.00
C ALA A 330 18.74 10.26 -13.02
N ARG A 331 18.27 10.32 -14.27
CA ARG A 331 18.68 9.35 -15.31
C ARG A 331 20.20 9.39 -15.56
N ALA A 332 20.80 10.57 -15.45
CA ALA A 332 22.26 10.77 -15.47
C ALA A 332 23.04 10.02 -14.37
N ALA A 333 22.37 9.52 -13.32
CA ALA A 333 23.00 8.63 -12.35
C ALA A 333 23.47 7.32 -12.99
N PHE A 334 22.89 6.93 -14.13
CA PHE A 334 23.33 5.78 -14.92
C PHE A 334 24.59 6.09 -15.73
N ASP A 335 24.59 7.23 -16.42
CA ASP A 335 25.74 7.69 -17.23
C ASP A 335 27.00 7.91 -16.37
N THR A 336 26.80 8.30 -15.12
CA THR A 336 27.87 8.52 -14.15
C THR A 336 28.33 7.25 -13.42
N GLY A 337 27.70 6.09 -13.70
CA GLY A 337 28.02 4.81 -13.08
C GLY A 337 27.61 4.66 -11.61
N VAL A 338 26.81 5.61 -11.10
CA VAL A 338 26.25 5.58 -9.74
C VAL A 338 25.14 4.53 -9.62
N LEU A 339 24.41 4.32 -10.73
CA LEU A 339 23.44 3.24 -10.93
C LEU A 339 23.89 2.38 -12.12
N GLY A 340 24.10 1.07 -11.92
CA GLY A 340 24.48 0.15 -13.00
C GLY A 340 23.48 -0.99 -13.17
N LEU A 341 23.41 -1.62 -14.34
CA LEU A 341 22.61 -2.84 -14.52
C LEU A 341 23.19 -3.99 -13.68
N GLY A 342 22.32 -4.72 -12.99
CA GLY A 342 22.66 -5.93 -12.24
C GLY A 342 22.27 -7.19 -13.02
N GLU A 343 22.96 -8.30 -12.76
CA GLU A 343 22.52 -9.62 -13.24
C GLU A 343 21.31 -10.10 -12.41
N ALA A 344 20.29 -10.63 -13.09
CA ALA A 344 19.18 -11.31 -12.41
C ALA A 344 19.71 -12.60 -11.78
N ALA A 345 19.48 -12.77 -10.47
CA ALA A 345 19.91 -13.94 -9.70
C ALA A 345 19.04 -15.18 -9.95
#